data_AF-A0A524BLL7-F1
#
_entry.id   AF-A0A524BLL7-F1
#
_cell.length_a   1.000
_cell.length_b   1.000
_cell.length_c   1.000
_cell.angle_alpha   90.00
_cell.angle_beta   90.00
_cell.angle_gamma   90.00
#
_symmetry.space_group_name_H-M   'P 1'
#
loop_
_entity.id
_entity.type
_entity.pdbx_description
1 polymer ?
#
loop_
_entity_poly.entity_id
_entity_poly.type
_entity_poly.pdbx_seq_one_letter_code
_entity_poly.pdbx_strand_id
1 'polypeptide(L)'
;SDTLAPVGPGLVTDWDFRNKGIRTLVNGVVKQDSTTAEMEWDMHYLVADIARTITLSPGDLLFSGTPAYSRPVQPGDIVEVEVEGLGTLSNHIVEGPTPIRDDVGAQPTESEEVVSTALGGDWEFRGIRTPSKDLYPSRVEEQK
;
A
#
# COMPACT_ATOMS: atom_id res chain seq x y z
N SER A 1 1.47 13.12 6.68
CA SER A 1 0.79 13.07 7.99
C SER A 1 1.55 12.12 8.88
N ASP A 2 1.51 12.34 10.19
CA ASP A 2 2.04 11.38 11.16
C ASP A 2 1.29 10.04 11.03
N THR A 3 1.92 8.96 11.50
CA THR A 3 1.39 7.57 11.52
C THR A 3 1.14 6.88 10.17
N LEU A 4 1.47 7.49 9.02
CA LEU A 4 1.21 6.93 7.68
C LEU A 4 2.31 5.99 7.13
N ALA A 5 3.32 5.65 7.93
CA ALA A 5 4.38 4.71 7.54
C ALA A 5 4.65 3.72 8.69
N PRO A 6 3.71 2.83 9.02
CA PRO A 6 3.92 1.82 10.05
C PRO A 6 5.00 0.82 9.61
N VAL A 7 5.89 0.45 10.53
CA VAL A 7 7.02 -0.47 10.29
C VAL A 7 7.11 -1.45 11.45
N GLY A 8 7.20 -2.74 11.16
CA GLY A 8 7.22 -3.80 12.16
C GLY A 8 6.83 -5.16 11.54
N PRO A 9 6.54 -6.19 12.36
CA PRO A 9 6.57 -6.19 13.83
C PRO A 9 7.99 -6.24 14.42
N GLY A 10 9.01 -6.44 13.60
CA GLY A 10 10.42 -6.44 14.00
C GLY A 10 11.34 -6.42 12.78
N LEU A 11 12.65 -6.38 13.02
CA LEU A 11 13.66 -6.50 11.98
C LEU A 11 14.14 -7.96 11.92
N VAL A 12 14.00 -8.59 10.76
CA VAL A 12 14.49 -9.96 10.51
C VAL A 12 15.74 -9.87 9.62
N THR A 13 16.85 -10.44 10.09
CA THR A 13 18.07 -10.60 9.28
C THR A 13 18.03 -11.93 8.54
N ASP A 14 18.82 -12.06 7.47
CA ASP A 14 19.01 -13.31 6.73
C ASP A 14 17.72 -13.90 6.12
N TRP A 15 16.71 -13.07 5.89
CA TRP A 15 15.47 -13.46 5.22
C TRP A 15 15.66 -13.47 3.70
N ASP A 16 15.34 -14.60 3.06
CA ASP A 16 15.32 -14.71 1.60
C ASP A 16 14.05 -14.09 1.05
N PHE A 17 14.18 -12.95 0.37
CA PHE A 17 13.05 -12.18 -0.14
C PHE A 17 12.42 -12.77 -1.41
N ARG A 18 12.98 -13.84 -2.00
CA ARG A 18 12.53 -14.39 -3.28
C ARG A 18 11.24 -15.20 -3.15
N ASN A 19 10.29 -14.93 -4.04
CA ASN A 19 9.02 -15.66 -4.14
C ASN A 19 8.29 -15.80 -2.80
N LYS A 20 8.16 -14.67 -2.08
CA LYS A 20 7.51 -14.59 -0.77
C LYS A 20 6.12 -14.03 -0.91
N GLY A 21 5.15 -14.71 -0.33
CA GLY A 21 3.77 -14.23 -0.28
C GLY A 21 3.66 -12.95 0.56
N ILE A 22 2.84 -12.02 0.08
CA ILE A 22 2.43 -10.81 0.79
C ILE A 22 0.92 -10.63 0.66
N ARG A 23 0.25 -10.39 1.79
CA ARG A 23 -1.20 -10.14 1.84
C ARG A 23 -1.52 -8.94 2.70
N THR A 24 -2.53 -8.20 2.29
CA THR A 24 -3.17 -7.15 3.11
C THR A 24 -4.59 -7.56 3.40
N LEU A 25 -4.96 -7.60 4.68
CA LEU A 25 -6.31 -7.86 5.15
C LEU A 25 -6.87 -6.60 5.78
N VAL A 26 -8.17 -6.35 5.56
CA VAL A 26 -8.93 -5.33 6.27
C VAL A 26 -10.09 -6.02 6.95
N ASN A 27 -10.12 -5.99 8.28
CA ASN A 27 -11.09 -6.71 9.12
C ASN A 27 -11.15 -8.21 8.79
N GLY A 28 -9.98 -8.84 8.58
CA GLY A 28 -9.86 -10.26 8.22
C GLY A 28 -10.23 -10.59 6.77
N VAL A 29 -10.66 -9.61 5.97
CA VAL A 29 -10.96 -9.80 4.54
C VAL A 29 -9.74 -9.44 3.71
N VAL A 30 -9.24 -10.38 2.92
CA VAL A 30 -8.11 -10.14 1.99
C VAL A 30 -8.49 -9.04 1.01
N LYS A 31 -7.66 -8.00 0.90
CA LYS A 31 -7.81 -6.89 -0.06
C LYS A 31 -6.68 -6.88 -1.09
N GLN A 32 -5.50 -7.35 -0.71
CA GLN A 32 -4.36 -7.54 -1.60
C GLN A 32 -3.75 -8.91 -1.34
N ASP A 33 -3.34 -9.60 -2.40
CA ASP A 33 -2.67 -10.90 -2.33
C ASP A 33 -1.74 -11.04 -3.53
N SER A 34 -0.44 -11.21 -3.29
CA SER A 34 0.58 -11.37 -4.33
C SER A 34 1.85 -12.00 -3.77
N THR A 35 2.90 -12.04 -4.59
CA THR A 35 4.23 -12.49 -4.19
C THR A 35 5.30 -11.52 -4.65
N THR A 36 6.47 -11.54 -3.99
CA THR A 36 7.65 -10.78 -4.45
C THR A 36 8.19 -11.24 -5.80
N ALA A 37 7.74 -12.37 -6.36
CA ALA A 37 8.10 -12.78 -7.71
C ALA A 37 7.39 -11.96 -8.80
N GLU A 38 6.30 -11.27 -8.45
CA GLU A 38 5.54 -10.39 -9.36
C GLU A 38 6.06 -8.94 -9.32
N MET A 39 7.17 -8.67 -8.62
CA MET A 39 7.78 -7.34 -8.59
C MET A 39 8.42 -7.03 -9.95
N GLU A 40 8.03 -5.92 -10.57
CA GLU A 40 8.65 -5.42 -11.82
C GLU A 40 10.16 -5.14 -11.64
N TRP A 41 10.52 -4.58 -10.49
CA TRP A 41 11.91 -4.34 -10.09
C TRP A 41 12.20 -5.04 -8.77
N ASP A 42 13.18 -5.95 -8.76
CA ASP A 42 13.55 -6.66 -7.54
C ASP A 42 14.26 -5.76 -6.51
N MET A 43 14.40 -6.26 -5.27
CA MET A 43 15.00 -5.52 -4.17
C MET A 43 16.47 -5.14 -4.40
N HIS A 44 17.24 -5.94 -5.15
CA HIS A 44 18.62 -5.58 -5.50
C HIS A 44 18.64 -4.38 -6.45
N TYR A 45 17.76 -4.38 -7.45
CA TYR A 45 17.63 -3.27 -8.39
C TYR A 45 17.25 -1.99 -7.65
N LEU A 46 16.25 -2.02 -6.78
CA LEU A 46 15.78 -0.85 -6.04
C LEU A 46 16.90 -0.18 -5.22
N VAL A 47 17.69 -0.98 -4.50
CA VAL A 47 18.84 -0.48 -3.74
C VAL A 47 19.91 0.10 -4.66
N ALA A 48 20.25 -0.61 -5.75
CA ALA A 48 21.27 -0.15 -6.69
C ALA A 48 20.85 1.11 -7.47
N ASP A 49 19.56 1.27 -7.75
CA ASP A 49 19.02 2.43 -8.46
C ASP A 49 19.04 3.68 -7.59
N ILE A 50 18.50 3.60 -6.37
CA ILE A 50 18.46 4.75 -5.46
C ILE A 50 19.87 5.18 -5.02
N ALA A 51 20.80 4.22 -4.83
CA ALA A 51 22.16 4.51 -4.39
C ALA A 51 23.01 5.25 -5.44
N ARG A 52 22.57 5.32 -6.71
CA ARG A 52 23.25 6.14 -7.74
C ARG A 52 23.12 7.64 -7.47
N THR A 53 22.09 8.06 -6.74
CA THR A 53 21.72 9.47 -6.57
C THR A 53 21.66 9.88 -5.10
N ILE A 54 21.31 8.97 -4.19
CA ILE A 54 21.12 9.24 -2.77
C ILE A 54 22.06 8.34 -1.96
N THR A 55 22.84 8.92 -1.05
CA THR A 55 23.65 8.14 -0.11
C THR A 55 22.74 7.52 0.95
N LEU A 56 22.76 6.19 1.05
CA LEU A 56 22.03 5.46 2.09
C LEU A 56 22.87 5.34 3.36
N SER A 57 22.23 5.53 4.52
CA SER A 57 22.81 5.40 5.86
C SER A 57 22.16 4.26 6.64
N PRO A 58 22.87 3.65 7.62
CA PRO A 58 22.25 2.68 8.51
C PRO A 58 21.00 3.25 9.19
N GLY A 59 19.88 2.54 9.08
CA GLY A 59 18.58 2.98 9.59
C GLY A 59 17.65 3.55 8.52
N ASP A 60 18.14 3.84 7.31
CA ASP A 60 17.28 4.21 6.19
C ASP A 60 16.37 3.05 5.78
N LEU A 61 15.11 3.37 5.47
CA LEU A 61 14.10 2.41 5.06
C LEU A 61 13.74 2.62 3.59
N LEU A 62 13.75 1.51 2.83
CA LEU A 62 13.32 1.48 1.44
C LEU A 62 12.04 0.63 1.33
N PHE A 63 10.94 1.26 0.95
CA PHE A 63 9.68 0.56 0.72
C PHE A 63 9.64 0.02 -0.71
N SER A 64 9.55 -1.31 -0.84
CA SER A 64 9.73 -2.03 -2.11
C SER A 64 8.53 -2.00 -3.06
N GLY A 65 7.53 -1.16 -2.78
CA GLY A 65 6.26 -1.12 -3.49
C GLY A 65 5.17 -1.96 -2.84
N THR A 66 4.00 -1.98 -3.49
CA THR A 66 2.79 -2.69 -3.02
C THR A 66 2.15 -3.44 -4.20
N PRO A 67 1.51 -4.59 -3.96
CA PRO A 67 0.70 -5.24 -4.98
C PRO A 67 -0.43 -4.33 -5.49
N ALA A 68 -1.05 -4.69 -6.61
CA ALA A 68 -2.24 -3.98 -7.11
C ALA A 68 -3.40 -3.98 -6.08
N TYR A 69 -4.40 -3.12 -6.31
CA TYR A 69 -5.64 -3.02 -5.53
C TYR A 69 -5.50 -2.57 -4.07
N SER A 70 -4.58 -1.65 -3.77
CA SER A 70 -4.67 -0.89 -2.52
C SER A 70 -6.03 -0.18 -2.44
N ARG A 71 -6.70 -0.29 -1.28
CA ARG A 71 -8.04 0.27 -1.04
C ARG A 71 -8.02 1.27 0.11
N PRO A 72 -8.85 2.32 0.09
CA PRO A 72 -9.08 3.15 1.26
C PRO A 72 -9.59 2.33 2.45
N VAL A 73 -9.27 2.82 3.65
CA VAL A 73 -9.70 2.26 4.93
C VAL A 73 -10.42 3.35 5.73
N GLN A 74 -11.23 2.94 6.71
CA GLN A 74 -12.06 3.83 7.52
C GLN A 74 -11.68 3.75 9.00
N PRO A 75 -11.93 4.80 9.79
CA PRO A 75 -11.84 4.70 11.25
C PRO A 75 -12.64 3.51 11.80
N GLY A 76 -12.02 2.72 12.67
CA GLY A 76 -12.54 1.46 13.19
C GLY A 76 -12.03 0.21 12.47
N ASP A 77 -11.40 0.35 11.29
CA ASP A 77 -10.82 -0.79 10.58
C ASP A 77 -9.55 -1.30 11.28
N ILE A 78 -9.35 -2.61 11.22
CA ILE A 78 -8.07 -3.26 11.52
C ILE A 78 -7.43 -3.66 10.19
N VAL A 79 -6.23 -3.13 9.94
CA VAL A 79 -5.44 -3.42 8.74
C VAL A 79 -4.25 -4.27 9.12
N GLU A 80 -4.14 -5.43 8.48
CA GLU A 80 -3.08 -6.40 8.72
C GLU A 80 -2.30 -6.64 7.44
N VAL A 81 -0.98 -6.45 7.49
CA VAL A 81 -0.08 -6.79 6.39
C VAL A 81 0.75 -7.99 6.83
N GLU A 82 0.63 -9.07 6.08
CA GLU A 82 1.32 -10.34 6.31
C GLU A 82 2.38 -10.54 5.24
N VAL A 83 3.60 -10.90 5.66
CA VAL A 83 4.66 -11.31 4.73
C VAL A 83 5.22 -12.65 5.19
N GLU A 84 5.34 -13.58 4.25
CA GLU A 84 5.84 -14.93 4.50
C GLU A 84 7.23 -14.89 5.18
N GLY A 85 7.30 -15.39 6.41
CA GLY A 85 8.54 -15.44 7.19
C GLY A 85 8.89 -14.15 7.95
N LEU A 86 8.12 -13.07 7.82
CA LEU A 86 8.32 -11.82 8.59
C LEU A 86 7.21 -11.56 9.62
N GLY A 87 6.10 -12.31 9.53
CA GLY A 87 4.95 -12.18 10.44
C GLY A 87 3.93 -11.17 9.96
N THR A 88 3.15 -10.62 10.90
CA THR A 88 2.02 -9.75 10.63
C THR A 88 2.19 -8.40 11.32
N LEU A 89 2.05 -7.31 10.57
CA LEU A 89 1.96 -5.95 11.07
C LEU A 89 0.48 -5.54 11.10
N SER A 90 -0.08 -5.36 12.30
CA SER A 90 -1.48 -4.98 12.52
C SER A 90 -1.59 -3.55 13.03
N ASN A 91 -2.48 -2.76 12.43
CA ASN A 91 -2.76 -1.37 12.81
C ASN A 91 -4.27 -1.15 12.91
N HIS A 92 -4.70 -0.45 13.95
CA HIS A 92 -6.09 0.01 14.09
C HIS A 92 -6.21 1.43 13.56
N ILE A 93 -7.12 1.63 12.61
CA ILE A 93 -7.37 2.92 11.98
C ILE A 93 -8.26 3.74 12.90
N VAL A 94 -7.84 4.97 13.17
CA VAL A 94 -8.54 5.90 14.05
C VAL A 94 -8.67 7.26 13.39
N GLU A 95 -9.64 8.04 13.84
CA GLU A 95 -9.70 9.45 13.51
C GLU A 95 -8.52 10.18 14.18
N GLY A 96 -7.80 10.99 13.40
CA GLY A 96 -6.67 11.76 13.91
C GLY A 96 -7.15 12.86 14.87
N PRO A 97 -6.48 13.11 16.01
CA PRO A 97 -6.91 14.13 16.97
C PRO A 97 -6.61 15.56 16.48
N THR A 98 -5.81 15.70 15.43
CA THR A 98 -5.39 16.98 14.87
C THR A 98 -6.19 17.27 13.61
N PRO A 99 -6.95 18.39 13.58
CA PRO A 99 -7.62 18.82 12.36
C PRO A 99 -6.62 19.05 11.22
N ILE A 100 -7.07 18.81 9.98
CA ILE A 100 -6.29 19.14 8.79
C ILE A 100 -6.16 20.67 8.73
N ARG A 101 -4.93 21.14 8.55
CA ARG A 101 -4.63 22.56 8.34
C ARG A 101 -5.12 23.01 6.97
N ASP A 102 -5.89 24.08 6.93
CA ASP A 102 -6.42 24.70 5.71
C ASP A 102 -5.49 25.78 5.13
N ASP A 103 -4.48 26.20 5.88
CA ASP A 103 -3.55 27.28 5.53
C ASP A 103 -2.34 26.82 4.71
N VAL A 104 -2.12 25.50 4.58
CA VAL A 104 -0.96 24.92 3.88
C VAL A 104 -1.33 23.63 3.13
N GLY A 105 -0.63 23.40 2.01
CA GLY A 105 -0.73 22.15 1.25
C GLY A 105 -2.00 22.01 0.40
N ALA A 106 -2.04 20.96 -0.42
CA ALA A 106 -3.24 20.57 -1.16
C ALA A 106 -4.27 20.00 -0.19
N GLN A 107 -5.48 20.55 -0.21
CA GLN A 107 -6.56 20.09 0.67
C GLN A 107 -7.11 18.74 0.18
N PRO A 108 -7.32 17.77 1.08
CA PRO A 108 -7.97 16.53 0.69
C PRO A 108 -9.40 16.81 0.25
N THR A 109 -9.85 16.10 -0.78
CA THR A 109 -11.22 16.21 -1.30
C THR A 109 -11.81 14.83 -1.51
N GLU A 110 -13.11 14.69 -1.28
CA GLU A 110 -13.87 13.48 -1.60
C GLU A 110 -14.59 13.61 -2.94
N SER A 111 -14.01 14.35 -3.88
CA SER A 111 -14.58 14.45 -5.23
C SER A 111 -14.65 13.06 -5.87
N GLU A 112 -15.61 12.87 -6.76
CA GLU A 112 -15.78 11.61 -7.49
C GLU A 112 -14.48 11.15 -8.17
N GLU A 113 -13.70 12.09 -8.71
CA GLU A 113 -12.40 11.80 -9.32
C GLU A 113 -11.37 11.25 -8.32
N VAL A 114 -11.27 11.85 -7.12
CA VAL A 114 -10.33 11.39 -6.09
C VAL A 114 -10.73 10.01 -5.57
N VAL A 115 -12.02 9.80 -5.32
CA VAL A 115 -12.54 8.51 -4.86
C VAL A 115 -12.37 7.44 -5.93
N SER A 116 -12.68 7.75 -7.18
CA SER A 116 -12.45 6.88 -8.35
C SER A 116 -11.01 6.40 -8.42
N THR A 117 -10.07 7.32 -8.29
CA THR A 117 -8.63 7.06 -8.33
C THR A 117 -8.19 6.16 -7.20
N ALA A 118 -8.60 6.48 -5.98
CA ALA A 118 -8.23 5.73 -4.80
C ALA A 118 -8.76 4.29 -4.85
N LEU A 119 -9.86 4.07 -5.58
CA LEU A 119 -10.41 2.75 -5.87
C LEU A 119 -9.80 2.11 -7.13
N GLY A 120 -8.65 2.57 -7.60
CA GLY A 120 -7.93 1.98 -8.74
C GLY A 120 -8.74 2.01 -10.04
N GLY A 121 -9.69 2.92 -10.18
CA GLY A 121 -10.50 3.05 -11.38
C GLY A 121 -9.75 3.80 -12.48
N ASP A 122 -9.82 3.27 -13.70
CA ASP A 122 -9.82 3.99 -14.99
C ASP A 122 -8.81 5.15 -15.13
N TRP A 123 -7.57 4.95 -14.67
CA TRP A 123 -6.52 5.98 -14.78
C TRP A 123 -6.35 6.52 -16.20
N GLU A 124 -6.38 5.63 -17.21
CA GLU A 124 -6.28 5.97 -18.63
C GLU A 124 -7.56 6.63 -19.20
N PHE A 125 -8.67 6.59 -18.45
CA PHE A 125 -9.99 7.03 -18.90
C PHE A 125 -10.56 8.17 -18.05
N ARG A 126 -9.74 8.79 -17.20
CA ARG A 126 -10.13 9.98 -16.42
C ARG A 126 -10.66 11.08 -17.35
N GLY A 127 -11.88 11.53 -17.07
CA GLY A 127 -12.58 12.55 -17.87
C GLY A 127 -13.14 12.04 -19.21
N ILE A 128 -12.98 10.76 -19.54
CA ILE A 128 -13.47 10.14 -20.78
C ILE A 128 -14.70 9.25 -20.51
N ARG A 129 -14.74 8.54 -19.38
CA ARG A 129 -15.92 7.75 -18.94
C ARG A 129 -15.95 7.52 -17.42
N THR A 130 -17.06 6.93 -16.94
CA THR A 130 -17.23 6.49 -15.55
C THR A 130 -16.35 5.25 -15.26
N PRO A 131 -15.66 5.21 -14.11
CA PRO A 131 -14.79 4.09 -13.73
C PRO A 131 -15.51 2.74 -13.64
N SER A 132 -14.84 1.67 -14.08
CA SER A 132 -15.34 0.28 -13.93
C SER A 132 -14.31 -0.65 -13.26
N LYS A 133 -14.79 -1.49 -12.34
CA LYS A 133 -14.01 -2.51 -11.64
C LYS A 133 -13.64 -3.71 -12.52
N ASP A 134 -14.37 -3.94 -13.62
CA ASP A 134 -14.27 -5.17 -14.43
C ASP A 134 -13.02 -5.23 -15.32
N LEU A 135 -12.28 -4.13 -15.44
CA LEU A 135 -11.16 -3.97 -16.37
C LEU A 135 -9.80 -4.38 -15.80
N TYR A 136 -9.75 -4.62 -14.49
CA TYR A 136 -8.55 -5.07 -13.80
C TYR A 136 -8.93 -6.31 -12.99
N PRO A 137 -8.62 -7.54 -13.42
CA PRO A 137 -9.01 -8.76 -12.71
C PRO A 137 -8.17 -8.98 -11.44
N SER A 138 -8.82 -8.90 -10.28
CA SER A 138 -8.27 -9.32 -8.98
C SER A 138 -8.30 -10.85 -8.86
N ARG A 139 -7.31 -11.46 -8.18
CA ARG A 139 -7.38 -12.88 -7.78
C ARG A 139 -8.27 -13.10 -6.54
N VAL A 140 -8.68 -12.03 -5.86
CA VAL A 140 -9.57 -12.05 -4.70
C VAL A 140 -10.99 -11.81 -5.18
N GLU A 141 -11.87 -12.80 -5.01
CA GLU A 141 -13.30 -12.63 -5.21
C GLU A 141 -13.85 -11.72 -4.09
N GLU A 142 -14.41 -10.56 -4.45
CA GLU A 142 -15.15 -9.72 -3.50
C GLU A 142 -16.42 -10.48 -3.06
N GLN A 143 -16.48 -10.94 -1.80
CA GLN A 143 -17.73 -11.43 -1.23
C GLN A 143 -18.70 -10.24 -1.08
N LYS A 144 -19.87 -10.36 -1.71
CA LYS A 144 -21.00 -9.42 -1.61
C LYS A 144 -21.66 -9.47 -0.23
#